data_AF-A0A7K4B2K0-F1
#
_entry.id   AF-A0A7K4B2K0-F1
#
_cell.length_a   1.000
_cell.length_b   1.000
_cell.length_c   1.000
_cell.angle_alpha   90.00
_cell.angle_beta   90.00
_cell.angle_gamma   90.00
#
_symmetry.space_group_name_H-M   'P 1'
#
loop_
_entity.id
_entity.type
_entity.pdbx_description
1 polymer ?
#
loop_
_entity_poly.entity_id
_entity_poly.type
_entity_poly.pdbx_seq_one_letter_code
_entity_poly.pdbx_strand_id
1 'polypeptide(L)'
;MLSRNSFLEDVHKSVILVDHNEYAQAVEGIETAEIVEIIDHHRLGTIATLQPIRFRNEPVGSTSTIITMRYREEQVVPDKAMATLLLAGILSDTLVLKMSTTTDRDREAVSYLSGIAQIEPEEFGSELINKGMNLDGVPIEELIVRDIKEFSLQDRTVSIAQIMTGSRDFADSSAKEIQEALSRYQAGNGNDMSIV
;
A
#
# COMPACT_ATOMS: atom_id res chain seq x y z
N MET A 1 -41.77 6.23 -8.86
CA MET A 1 -42.55 5.22 -8.14
C MET A 1 -41.58 4.08 -7.83
N LEU A 2 -41.19 3.91 -6.57
CA LEU A 2 -40.31 2.81 -6.14
C LEU A 2 -41.15 1.52 -6.09
N SER A 3 -40.67 0.45 -6.70
CA SER A 3 -41.33 -0.86 -6.69
C SER A 3 -40.51 -1.88 -5.89
N ARG A 4 -41.10 -3.05 -5.61
CA ARG A 4 -40.41 -4.16 -4.95
C ARG A 4 -39.17 -4.65 -5.71
N ASN A 5 -39.11 -4.41 -7.03
CA ASN A 5 -37.95 -4.72 -7.87
C ASN A 5 -36.91 -3.60 -7.93
N SER A 6 -37.24 -2.39 -7.45
CA SER A 6 -36.29 -1.26 -7.43
C SER A 6 -35.16 -1.44 -6.41
N PHE A 7 -35.21 -2.50 -5.60
CA PHE A 7 -34.17 -2.93 -4.66
C PHE A 7 -33.63 -4.34 -4.99
N LEU A 8 -33.99 -4.91 -6.16
CA LEU A 8 -33.49 -6.20 -6.64
C LEU A 8 -32.29 -6.05 -7.58
N GLU A 9 -31.98 -4.84 -8.04
CA GLU A 9 -30.75 -4.59 -8.78
C GLU A 9 -29.62 -4.44 -7.77
N ASP A 10 -28.75 -5.46 -7.69
CA ASP A 10 -27.49 -5.35 -6.98
C ASP A 10 -26.68 -4.23 -7.66
N VAL A 11 -26.56 -3.09 -6.97
CA VAL A 11 -25.73 -1.98 -7.43
C VAL A 11 -24.29 -2.36 -7.17
N HIS A 12 -23.67 -3.04 -8.12
CA HIS A 12 -22.25 -3.33 -8.10
C HIS A 12 -21.49 -2.03 -8.38
N LYS A 13 -20.69 -1.56 -7.42
CA LYS A 13 -19.81 -0.42 -7.65
C LYS A 13 -18.61 -0.88 -8.46
N SER A 14 -18.30 -0.19 -9.54
CA SER A 14 -17.07 -0.43 -10.29
C SER A 14 -15.87 0.18 -9.53
N VAL A 15 -14.79 -0.60 -9.40
CA VAL A 15 -13.60 -0.21 -8.62
C VAL A 15 -12.31 -0.51 -9.36
N ILE A 16 -11.29 0.31 -9.10
CA ILE A 16 -9.90 0.06 -9.51
C ILE A 16 -9.10 -0.18 -8.24
N LEU A 17 -8.40 -1.30 -8.16
CA LEU A 17 -7.48 -1.57 -7.07
C LEU A 17 -6.10 -1.05 -7.42
N VAL A 18 -5.48 -0.36 -6.46
CA VAL A 18 -4.11 0.11 -6.56
C VAL A 18 -3.32 -0.43 -5.39
N ASP A 19 -2.08 -0.86 -5.64
CA ASP A 19 -1.11 -1.29 -4.63
C ASP A 19 -1.48 -2.57 -3.85
N HIS A 20 -2.54 -3.26 -4.24
CA HIS A 20 -2.88 -4.58 -3.71
C HIS A 20 -3.78 -5.33 -4.68
N ASN A 21 -3.77 -6.65 -4.54
CA ASN A 21 -4.66 -7.55 -5.26
C ASN A 21 -5.26 -8.66 -4.38
N GLU A 22 -4.92 -8.77 -3.09
CA GLU A 22 -5.50 -9.80 -2.21
C GLU A 22 -6.79 -9.27 -1.54
N TYR A 23 -7.88 -10.06 -1.55
CA TYR A 23 -9.17 -9.65 -0.95
C TYR A 23 -9.04 -9.25 0.53
N ALA A 24 -8.19 -9.95 1.28
CA ALA A 24 -7.97 -9.67 2.71
C ALA A 24 -7.41 -8.27 2.99
N GLN A 25 -6.82 -7.62 1.98
CA GLN A 25 -6.27 -6.26 2.08
C GLN A 25 -7.19 -5.20 1.47
N ALA A 26 -8.24 -5.62 0.78
CA ALA A 26 -9.17 -4.74 0.11
C ALA A 26 -10.32 -4.31 1.05
N VAL A 27 -11.03 -3.27 0.62
CA VAL A 27 -12.16 -2.71 1.36
C VAL A 27 -13.30 -3.72 1.52
N GLU A 28 -14.03 -3.65 2.63
CA GLU A 28 -15.24 -4.45 2.85
C GLU A 28 -16.22 -4.34 1.68
N GLY A 29 -16.70 -5.49 1.19
CA GLY A 29 -17.63 -5.59 0.07
C GLY A 29 -16.96 -5.69 -1.30
N ILE A 30 -15.62 -5.73 -1.38
CA ILE A 30 -14.87 -5.91 -2.62
C ILE A 30 -15.29 -7.15 -3.41
N GLU A 31 -15.73 -8.21 -2.73
CA GLU A 31 -16.16 -9.49 -3.32
C GLU A 31 -17.43 -9.34 -4.16
N THR A 32 -18.21 -8.29 -3.87
CA THR A 32 -19.44 -7.95 -4.59
C THR A 32 -19.24 -6.75 -5.52
N ALA A 33 -18.09 -6.09 -5.48
CA ALA A 33 -17.78 -4.97 -6.35
C ALA A 33 -17.35 -5.46 -7.74
N GLU A 34 -17.57 -4.62 -8.75
CA GLU A 34 -17.07 -4.90 -10.10
C GLU A 34 -15.64 -4.35 -10.21
N ILE A 35 -14.65 -5.21 -10.03
CA ILE A 35 -13.25 -4.82 -10.24
C ILE A 35 -13.03 -4.66 -11.75
N VAL A 36 -12.62 -3.47 -12.20
CA VAL A 36 -12.41 -3.18 -13.63
C VAL A 36 -10.94 -3.03 -14.01
N GLU A 37 -10.09 -2.67 -13.04
CA GLU A 37 -8.64 -2.58 -13.24
C GLU A 37 -7.87 -2.85 -11.93
N ILE A 38 -6.68 -3.42 -12.05
CA ILE A 38 -5.71 -3.58 -10.96
C ILE A 38 -4.35 -3.04 -11.42
N ILE A 39 -3.75 -2.16 -10.63
CA ILE A 39 -2.41 -1.60 -10.83
C ILE A 39 -1.59 -1.87 -9.57
N ASP A 40 -0.60 -2.75 -9.63
CA ASP A 40 0.07 -3.25 -8.42
C ASP A 40 1.54 -3.58 -8.68
N HIS A 41 2.34 -3.68 -7.64
CA HIS A 41 3.74 -4.13 -7.68
C HIS A 41 4.02 -5.31 -6.72
N HIS A 42 3.02 -5.75 -5.95
CA HIS A 42 3.13 -6.87 -5.04
C HIS A 42 3.05 -8.23 -5.75
N ARG A 43 3.30 -9.30 -4.98
CA ARG A 43 3.02 -10.67 -5.41
C ARG A 43 1.53 -10.81 -5.73
N LEU A 44 1.22 -11.75 -6.63
CA LEU A 44 -0.16 -12.13 -6.90
C LEU A 44 -0.65 -13.11 -5.83
N GLY A 45 -1.77 -12.77 -5.19
CA GLY A 45 -2.51 -13.68 -4.33
C GLY A 45 -3.80 -14.16 -5.00
N THR A 46 -4.80 -14.50 -4.18
CA THR A 46 -6.07 -15.03 -4.67
C THR A 46 -7.03 -13.89 -4.95
N ILE A 47 -7.25 -13.58 -6.24
CA ILE A 47 -8.30 -12.68 -6.71
C ILE A 47 -8.97 -13.28 -7.92
N ALA A 48 -10.30 -13.25 -7.93
CA ALA A 48 -11.11 -13.78 -9.02
C ALA A 48 -12.03 -12.69 -9.57
N THR A 49 -12.10 -12.58 -10.88
CA THR A 49 -12.99 -11.63 -11.54
C THR A 49 -13.95 -12.38 -12.44
N LEU A 50 -15.21 -11.94 -12.47
CA LEU A 50 -16.25 -12.57 -13.30
C LEU A 50 -16.10 -12.24 -14.79
N GLN A 51 -15.47 -11.12 -15.09
CA GLN A 51 -15.22 -10.62 -16.44
C GLN A 51 -13.72 -10.31 -16.62
N PRO A 52 -13.19 -10.33 -17.84
CA PRO A 52 -11.83 -9.86 -18.10
C PRO A 52 -11.65 -8.40 -17.66
N ILE A 53 -10.53 -8.11 -16.99
CA ILE A 53 -10.19 -6.78 -16.47
C ILE A 53 -8.86 -6.29 -17.04
N ARG A 54 -8.56 -5.00 -16.89
CA ARG A 54 -7.19 -4.51 -17.04
C ARG A 54 -6.37 -4.92 -15.84
N PHE A 55 -5.22 -5.51 -16.07
CA PHE A 55 -4.33 -5.94 -14.99
C PHE A 55 -2.91 -5.55 -15.34
N ARG A 56 -2.32 -4.63 -14.58
CA ARG A 56 -0.92 -4.22 -14.72
C ARG A 56 -0.18 -4.46 -13.42
N ASN A 57 0.62 -5.53 -13.41
CA ASN A 57 1.54 -5.80 -12.31
C ASN A 57 2.98 -5.78 -12.82
N GLU A 58 3.80 -4.95 -12.20
CA GLU A 58 5.17 -4.70 -12.63
C GLU A 58 6.10 -4.84 -11.43
N PRO A 59 7.22 -5.58 -11.53
CA PRO A 59 8.14 -5.79 -10.42
C PRO A 59 9.05 -4.57 -10.23
N VAL A 60 8.44 -3.44 -9.81
CA VAL A 60 9.11 -2.17 -9.49
C VAL A 60 8.98 -1.85 -8.01
N GLY A 61 9.71 -0.84 -7.53
CA GLY A 61 9.74 -0.46 -6.13
C GLY A 61 8.44 0.15 -5.61
N SER A 62 7.60 0.72 -6.48
CA SER A 62 6.34 1.36 -6.08
C SER A 62 5.26 1.31 -7.16
N THR A 63 3.99 1.18 -6.76
CA THR A 63 2.83 1.39 -7.64
C THR A 63 2.81 2.81 -8.23
N SER A 64 3.33 3.81 -7.52
CA SER A 64 3.44 5.19 -8.03
C SER A 64 4.38 5.30 -9.24
N THR A 65 5.39 4.43 -9.33
CA THR A 65 6.24 4.31 -10.53
C THR A 65 5.41 3.85 -11.72
N ILE A 66 4.51 2.88 -11.53
CA ILE A 66 3.61 2.37 -12.58
C ILE A 66 2.67 3.47 -13.08
N ILE A 67 2.06 4.23 -12.16
CA ILE A 67 1.18 5.35 -12.51
C ILE A 67 1.96 6.44 -13.25
N THR A 68 3.20 6.73 -12.82
CA THR A 68 4.06 7.70 -13.51
C THR A 68 4.37 7.28 -14.94
N MET A 69 4.63 5.99 -15.17
CA MET A 69 4.83 5.47 -16.51
C MET A 69 3.56 5.56 -17.36
N ARG A 70 2.38 5.34 -16.77
CA ARG A 70 1.10 5.55 -17.46
C ARG A 70 0.94 7.00 -17.94
N TYR A 71 1.23 7.98 -17.09
CA TYR A 71 1.24 9.40 -17.49
C TYR A 71 2.14 9.63 -18.72
N ARG A 72 3.34 9.04 -18.71
CA ARG A 72 4.29 9.17 -19.83
C ARG A 72 3.84 8.45 -21.09
N GLU A 73 3.29 7.24 -20.98
CA GLU A 73 2.74 6.45 -22.09
C GLU A 73 1.61 7.21 -22.80
N GLU A 74 0.73 7.84 -22.02
CA GLU A 74 -0.41 8.63 -22.52
C GLU A 74 -0.02 10.07 -22.92
N GLN A 75 1.27 10.44 -22.79
CA GLN A 75 1.79 11.78 -23.08
C GLN A 75 1.07 12.89 -22.29
N VAL A 76 0.61 12.57 -21.08
CA VAL A 76 -0.03 13.50 -20.16
C VAL A 76 1.00 13.89 -19.10
N VAL A 77 1.21 15.20 -18.93
CA VAL A 77 2.08 15.71 -17.85
C VAL A 77 1.23 15.83 -16.58
N PRO A 78 1.59 15.18 -15.46
CA PRO A 78 0.89 15.37 -14.20
C PRO A 78 1.08 16.82 -13.72
N ASP A 79 0.06 17.39 -13.08
CA ASP A 79 0.23 18.68 -12.43
C ASP A 79 1.21 18.59 -11.25
N LYS A 80 1.62 19.74 -10.72
CA LYS A 80 2.60 19.82 -9.64
C LYS A 80 2.17 19.04 -8.39
N ALA A 81 0.87 19.05 -8.06
CA ALA A 81 0.36 18.38 -6.87
C ALA A 81 0.41 16.86 -7.04
N MET A 82 -0.05 16.37 -8.19
CA MET A 82 0.00 14.96 -8.54
C MET A 82 1.44 14.45 -8.64
N ALA A 83 2.33 15.23 -9.25
CA ALA A 83 3.75 14.89 -9.34
C ALA A 83 4.39 14.76 -7.95
N THR A 84 4.04 15.66 -7.02
CA THR A 84 4.48 15.59 -5.62
C THR A 84 3.96 14.34 -4.91
N LEU A 85 2.69 13.98 -5.10
CA LEU A 85 2.10 12.80 -4.48
C LEU A 85 2.72 11.50 -4.99
N LEU A 86 2.90 11.38 -6.32
CA LEU A 86 3.56 10.22 -6.93
C LEU A 86 5.01 10.12 -6.47
N LEU A 87 5.72 11.25 -6.38
CA LEU A 87 7.09 11.30 -5.88
C LEU A 87 7.15 10.81 -4.42
N ALA A 88 6.24 11.27 -3.57
CA ALA A 88 6.15 10.83 -2.17
C ALA A 88 5.90 9.33 -2.06
N GLY A 89 4.98 8.78 -2.87
CA GLY A 89 4.70 7.34 -2.90
C GLY A 89 5.95 6.51 -3.24
N ILE A 90 6.68 6.90 -4.30
CA ILE A 90 7.92 6.19 -4.67
C ILE A 90 8.96 6.29 -3.56
N LEU A 91 9.17 7.47 -2.98
CA LEU A 91 10.16 7.67 -1.92
C LEU A 91 9.79 6.92 -0.63
N SER A 92 8.50 6.76 -0.34
CA SER A 92 7.99 5.97 0.78
C SER A 92 8.33 4.48 0.61
N ASP A 93 7.85 3.86 -0.47
CA ASP A 93 8.01 2.41 -0.68
C ASP A 93 9.47 1.99 -0.85
N THR A 94 10.29 2.88 -1.41
CA THR A 94 11.70 2.60 -1.71
C THR A 94 12.67 3.07 -0.62
N LEU A 95 12.17 3.63 0.49
CA LEU A 95 12.99 4.25 1.55
C LEU A 95 14.02 5.24 0.97
N VAL A 96 13.56 6.18 0.15
CA VAL A 96 14.41 7.12 -0.60
C VAL A 96 15.40 6.37 -1.50
N LEU A 97 14.89 5.42 -2.29
CA LEU A 97 15.64 4.61 -3.27
C LEU A 97 16.72 3.68 -2.67
N LYS A 98 16.61 3.34 -1.39
CA LYS A 98 17.58 2.50 -0.65
C LYS A 98 17.12 1.05 -0.48
N MET A 99 15.85 0.74 -0.70
CA MET A 99 15.32 -0.62 -0.57
C MET A 99 15.83 -1.54 -1.68
N SER A 100 15.95 -2.83 -1.39
CA SER A 100 16.32 -3.87 -2.36
C SER A 100 15.32 -4.04 -3.50
N THR A 101 14.08 -3.59 -3.32
CA THR A 101 13.02 -3.55 -4.33
C THR A 101 13.19 -2.41 -5.34
N THR A 102 14.08 -1.44 -5.08
CA THR A 102 14.26 -0.25 -5.92
C THR A 102 14.89 -0.60 -7.27
N THR A 103 14.22 -0.24 -8.36
CA THR A 103 14.64 -0.46 -9.75
C THR A 103 15.07 0.84 -10.43
N ASP A 104 15.68 0.73 -11.61
CA ASP A 104 16.05 1.90 -12.41
C ASP A 104 14.82 2.68 -12.90
N ARG A 105 13.68 2.01 -13.08
CA ARG A 105 12.40 2.68 -13.42
C ARG A 105 11.93 3.60 -12.29
N ASP A 106 12.16 3.22 -11.04
CA ASP A 106 11.85 4.08 -9.88
C ASP A 106 12.76 5.32 -9.87
N ARG A 107 14.05 5.16 -10.16
CA ARG A 107 15.02 6.28 -10.25
C ARG A 107 14.64 7.26 -11.36
N GLU A 108 14.29 6.75 -12.53
CA GLU A 108 13.81 7.56 -13.66
C GLU A 108 12.52 8.31 -13.33
N ALA A 109 11.55 7.62 -12.68
CA ALA A 109 10.30 8.22 -12.26
C ALA A 109 10.53 9.33 -11.23
N VAL A 110 11.37 9.11 -10.21
CA VAL A 110 11.76 10.13 -9.23
C VAL A 110 12.37 11.35 -9.93
N SER A 111 13.33 11.15 -10.84
CA SER A 111 13.97 12.25 -11.56
C SER A 111 12.98 13.05 -12.43
N TYR A 112 12.03 12.37 -13.06
CA TYR A 112 11.00 13.04 -13.86
C TYR A 112 10.03 13.86 -12.99
N LEU A 113 9.51 13.25 -11.91
CA LEU A 113 8.52 13.87 -11.04
C LEU A 113 9.12 15.02 -10.23
N SER A 114 10.36 14.88 -9.76
CA SER A 114 11.06 15.92 -9.00
C SER A 114 11.28 17.18 -9.82
N GLY A 115 11.57 17.04 -11.12
CA GLY A 115 11.66 18.16 -12.05
C GLY A 115 10.33 18.92 -12.22
N ILE A 116 9.21 18.20 -12.25
CA ILE A 116 7.86 18.81 -12.34
C ILE A 116 7.48 19.46 -11.01
N ALA A 117 7.71 18.75 -9.90
CA ALA A 117 7.40 19.20 -8.56
C ALA A 117 8.33 20.32 -8.09
N GLN A 118 9.51 20.47 -8.69
CA GLN A 118 10.59 21.37 -8.25
C GLN A 118 10.96 21.10 -6.78
N ILE A 119 11.15 19.83 -6.45
CA ILE A 119 11.45 19.33 -5.10
C ILE A 119 12.75 18.52 -5.16
N GLU A 120 13.67 18.76 -4.23
CA GLU A 120 14.87 17.93 -4.05
C GLU A 120 14.48 16.59 -3.37
N PRO A 121 14.60 15.44 -4.07
CA PRO A 121 14.04 14.17 -3.58
C PRO A 121 14.67 13.66 -2.27
N GLU A 122 15.97 13.88 -2.08
CA GLU A 122 16.67 13.41 -0.88
C GLU A 122 16.23 14.17 0.36
N GLU A 123 16.10 15.50 0.28
CA GLU A 123 15.65 16.35 1.38
C GLU A 123 14.18 16.06 1.71
N PHE A 124 13.32 16.09 0.69
CA PHE A 124 11.89 15.83 0.84
C PHE A 124 11.61 14.41 1.34
N GLY A 125 12.29 13.41 0.77
CA GLY A 125 12.17 12.02 1.19
C GLY A 125 12.63 11.82 2.63
N SER A 126 13.74 12.45 3.03
CA SER A 126 14.22 12.38 4.41
C SER A 126 13.21 13.01 5.39
N GLU A 127 12.63 14.16 5.04
CA GLU A 127 11.58 14.79 5.86
C GLU A 127 10.32 13.93 5.93
N LEU A 128 9.88 13.37 4.80
CA LEU A 128 8.72 12.48 4.70
C LEU A 128 8.88 11.26 5.62
N ILE A 129 10.01 10.57 5.52
CA ILE A 129 10.30 9.37 6.32
C ILE A 129 10.43 9.74 7.80
N ASN A 130 11.11 10.84 8.15
CA ASN A 130 11.21 11.30 9.54
C ASN A 130 9.85 11.61 10.15
N LYS A 131 8.94 12.24 9.39
CA LYS A 131 7.57 12.49 9.83
C LYS A 131 6.77 11.19 9.97
N GLY A 132 6.95 10.23 9.06
CA GLY A 132 6.33 8.90 9.14
C GLY A 132 6.81 8.08 10.34
N MET A 133 8.07 8.25 10.74
CA MET A 133 8.70 7.58 11.89
C MET A 133 8.45 8.31 13.23
N ASN A 134 7.64 9.36 13.28
CA ASN A 134 7.32 9.98 14.55
C ASN A 134 6.29 9.12 15.32
N LEU A 135 6.80 8.38 16.31
CA LEU A 135 6.04 7.45 17.15
C LEU A 135 5.60 8.09 18.48
N ASP A 136 6.00 9.34 18.74
CA ASP A 136 5.80 9.98 20.04
C ASP A 136 4.31 10.10 20.39
N GLY A 137 3.92 9.46 21.49
CA GLY A 137 2.55 9.51 22.01
C GLY A 137 1.54 8.64 21.25
N VAL A 138 1.96 7.84 20.26
CA VAL A 138 1.09 6.89 19.57
C VAL A 138 1.07 5.57 20.34
N PRO A 139 -0.11 5.03 20.73
CA PRO A 139 -0.20 3.73 21.38
C PRO A 139 0.38 2.60 20.52
N ILE A 140 1.03 1.62 21.13
CA ILE A 140 1.64 0.48 20.40
C ILE A 140 0.58 -0.28 19.58
N GLU A 141 -0.64 -0.43 20.09
CA GLU A 141 -1.73 -1.06 19.35
C GLU A 141 -2.04 -0.34 18.03
N GLU A 142 -1.99 1.00 18.03
CA GLU A 142 -2.20 1.80 16.82
C GLU A 142 -1.01 1.65 15.86
N LEU A 143 0.21 1.60 16.40
CA LEU A 143 1.42 1.40 15.57
C LEU A 143 1.43 0.06 14.84
N ILE A 144 0.97 -1.01 15.49
CA ILE A 144 0.91 -2.34 14.87
C ILE A 144 -0.07 -2.35 13.70
N VAL A 145 -1.24 -1.73 13.84
CA VAL A 145 -2.27 -1.79 12.79
C VAL A 145 -2.06 -0.77 11.66
N ARG A 146 -1.12 0.16 11.79
CA ARG A 146 -0.83 1.19 10.76
C ARG A 146 -0.37 0.58 9.44
N ASP A 147 0.49 -0.42 9.51
CA ASP A 147 1.05 -1.11 8.34
C ASP A 147 1.05 -2.61 8.61
N ILE A 148 -0.16 -3.16 8.79
CA ILE A 148 -0.38 -4.59 8.87
C ILE A 148 -1.05 -5.08 7.61
N LYS A 149 -0.49 -6.11 7.01
CA LYS A 149 -1.07 -6.81 5.86
C LYS A 149 -1.33 -8.25 6.23
N GLU A 150 -2.54 -8.71 5.92
CA GLU A 150 -2.92 -10.10 6.07
C GLU A 150 -2.70 -10.87 4.76
N PHE A 151 -2.25 -12.11 4.92
CA PHE A 151 -1.89 -13.00 3.83
C PHE A 151 -2.48 -14.38 4.09
N SER A 152 -3.02 -14.98 3.04
CA SER A 152 -3.36 -16.40 3.05
C SER A 152 -2.20 -17.23 2.51
N LEU A 153 -1.67 -18.14 3.32
CA LEU A 153 -0.62 -19.08 2.97
C LEU A 153 -1.16 -20.50 3.14
N GLN A 154 -1.66 -21.08 2.05
CA GLN A 154 -2.37 -22.37 2.05
C GLN A 154 -3.59 -22.35 2.98
N ASP A 155 -3.59 -23.17 4.03
CA ASP A 155 -4.64 -23.28 5.05
C ASP A 155 -4.38 -22.37 6.26
N ARG A 156 -3.34 -21.52 6.21
CA ARG A 156 -2.93 -20.63 7.29
C ARG A 156 -3.12 -19.16 6.96
N THR A 157 -3.48 -18.42 7.99
CA THR A 157 -3.62 -16.96 7.99
C THR A 157 -2.41 -16.34 8.68
N VAL A 158 -1.70 -15.46 7.98
CA VAL A 158 -0.52 -14.78 8.52
C VAL A 158 -0.68 -13.28 8.38
N SER A 159 -0.50 -12.56 9.48
CA SER A 159 -0.44 -11.10 9.46
C SER A 159 0.99 -10.63 9.65
N ILE A 160 1.45 -9.71 8.80
CA ILE A 160 2.77 -9.09 8.91
C ILE A 160 2.55 -7.61 9.16
N ALA A 161 2.93 -7.15 10.34
CA ALA A 161 2.98 -5.74 10.71
C ALA A 161 4.37 -5.18 10.42
N GLN A 162 4.46 -3.89 10.14
CA GLN A 162 5.72 -3.17 10.02
C GLN A 162 5.66 -1.89 10.84
N ILE A 163 6.64 -1.69 11.73
CA ILE A 163 6.81 -0.44 12.47
C ILE A 163 8.12 0.22 12.02
N MET A 164 8.01 1.35 11.33
CA MET A 164 9.19 2.14 10.97
C MET A 164 9.66 2.96 12.18
N THR A 165 10.91 2.78 12.58
CA THR A 165 11.55 3.52 13.68
C THR A 165 12.89 4.10 13.24
N GLY A 166 13.21 5.29 13.75
CA GLY A 166 14.48 5.98 13.49
C GLY A 166 15.67 5.38 14.25
N SER A 167 15.46 4.51 15.25
CA SER A 167 16.53 3.84 15.98
C SER A 167 16.14 2.45 16.46
N ARG A 168 17.16 1.61 16.69
CA ARG A 168 17.00 0.27 17.26
C ARG A 168 16.55 0.30 18.72
N ASP A 169 16.89 1.37 19.45
CA ASP A 169 16.57 1.51 20.87
C ASP A 169 15.05 1.47 21.13
N PHE A 170 14.24 2.03 20.22
CA PHE A 170 12.77 1.91 20.32
C PHE A 170 12.33 0.46 20.22
N ALA A 171 12.83 -0.28 19.21
CA ALA A 171 12.48 -1.68 19.02
C ALA A 171 12.87 -2.53 20.24
N ASP A 172 14.06 -2.30 20.81
CA ASP A 172 14.54 -3.05 21.97
C ASP A 172 13.77 -2.70 23.25
N SER A 173 13.45 -1.42 23.48
CA SER A 173 12.75 -0.97 24.70
C SER A 173 11.24 -1.26 24.69
N SER A 174 10.60 -1.25 23.52
CA SER A 174 9.16 -1.54 23.35
C SER A 174 8.88 -2.99 22.97
N ALA A 175 9.90 -3.85 22.83
CA ALA A 175 9.76 -5.23 22.34
C ALA A 175 8.65 -6.03 23.04
N LYS A 176 8.57 -5.95 24.38
CA LYS A 176 7.57 -6.67 25.15
C LYS A 176 6.15 -6.16 24.87
N GLU A 177 5.97 -4.84 24.82
CA GLU A 177 4.67 -4.21 24.57
C GLU A 177 4.19 -4.51 23.15
N ILE A 178 5.10 -4.45 22.17
CA ILE A 178 4.86 -4.84 20.78
C ILE A 178 4.42 -6.31 20.70
N GLN A 179 5.12 -7.23 21.35
CA GLN A 179 4.75 -8.66 21.35
C GLN A 179 3.38 -8.92 21.99
N GLU A 180 3.07 -8.23 23.09
CA GLU A 180 1.78 -8.36 23.77
C GLU A 180 0.64 -7.82 22.90
N ALA A 181 0.82 -6.66 22.27
CA ALA A 181 -0.17 -6.07 21.37
C ALA A 181 -0.35 -6.90 20.09
N LEU A 182 0.72 -7.44 19.52
CA LEU A 182 0.65 -8.35 18.38
C LEU A 182 -0.09 -9.65 18.73
N SER A 183 0.14 -10.19 19.94
CA SER A 183 -0.57 -11.38 20.43
C SER A 183 -2.07 -11.11 20.62
N ARG A 184 -2.43 -9.90 21.09
CA ARG A 184 -3.84 -9.47 21.19
C ARG A 184 -4.48 -9.38 19.80
N TYR A 185 -3.78 -8.78 18.83
CA TYR A 185 -4.25 -8.70 17.44
C TYR A 185 -4.44 -10.09 16.83
N GLN A 186 -3.45 -10.98 17.00
CA GLN A 186 -3.50 -12.36 16.51
C GLN A 186 -4.72 -13.10 17.04
N ALA A 187 -4.93 -13.05 18.36
CA ALA A 187 -6.06 -13.72 19.01
C ALA A 187 -7.42 -13.12 18.63
N GLY A 188 -7.48 -11.79 18.44
CA GLY A 188 -8.72 -11.09 18.08
C GLY A 188 -9.20 -11.38 16.67
N ASN A 189 -8.27 -11.54 15.72
CA ASN A 189 -8.58 -11.80 14.31
C ASN A 189 -8.54 -13.30 13.95
N GLY A 190 -8.08 -14.15 14.87
CA GLY A 190 -7.99 -15.59 14.64
C GLY A 190 -6.85 -16.00 13.71
N ASN A 191 -5.82 -15.16 13.59
CA ASN A 191 -4.67 -15.42 12.72
C ASN A 191 -3.80 -16.57 13.28
N ASP A 192 -3.34 -17.47 12.42
CA ASP A 192 -2.45 -18.57 12.82
C ASP A 192 -1.09 -18.06 13.29
N MET A 193 -0.61 -16.97 12.69
CA MET A 193 0.67 -16.35 13.02
C MET A 193 0.65 -14.85 12.76
N SER A 194 1.22 -14.08 13.68
CA SER A 194 1.46 -12.65 13.50
C SER A 194 2.94 -12.33 13.71
N ILE A 195 3.52 -11.50 12.82
CA ILE A 195 4.93 -11.08 12.85
C ILE A 195 4.99 -9.56 12.76
N VAL A 196 6.00 -8.94 13.40
CA VAL A 196 6.32 -7.52 13.35
C VAL A 196 7.82 -7.32 13.26
#